data_AF-A0A2H0MWP4-F1
#
_entry.id   AF-A0A2H0MWP4-F1
#
_cell.length_a   1.000
_cell.length_b   1.000
_cell.length_c   1.000
_cell.angle_alpha   90.00
_cell.angle_beta   90.00
_cell.angle_gamma   90.00
#
_symmetry.space_group_name_H-M   'P 1'
#
loop_
_entity.id
_entity.type
_entity.pdbx_description
1 polymer ?
#
loop_
_entity_poly.entity_id
_entity_poly.type
_entity_poly.pdbx_seq_one_letter_code
_entity_poly.pdbx_strand_id
1 'polypeptide(L)'
;MMSDTINGNGLSLEYSVRAILEDLSNGSGRVMKEGASIYLEKAGISDQWIIVERYSDVNSRPTLKKFKTEDIKEAIFFFMG
;
A
#
# COMPACT_ATOMS: atom_id res chain seq x y z
N MET A 1 3.15 3.66 20.63
CA MET A 1 3.74 4.31 19.45
C MET A 1 2.62 4.54 18.46
N MET A 2 2.41 5.78 18.02
CA MET A 2 1.56 6.06 16.86
C MET A 2 2.23 5.41 15.65
N SER A 3 1.48 4.63 14.88
CA SER A 3 2.00 4.09 13.63
C SER A 3 2.24 5.22 12.64
N ASP A 4 3.45 5.32 12.09
CA ASP A 4 3.80 6.26 11.00
C ASP A 4 3.17 5.85 9.66
N THR A 5 2.02 5.19 9.72
CA THR A 5 1.23 4.78 8.56
C THR A 5 0.22 5.88 8.27
N ILE A 6 0.28 6.44 7.06
CA ILE A 6 -0.61 7.51 6.60
C ILE A 6 -1.28 7.08 5.29
N ASN A 7 -2.49 7.55 5.06
CA ASN A 7 -3.17 7.35 3.78
C ASN A 7 -2.81 8.43 2.75
N GLY A 8 -3.33 8.31 1.53
CA GLY A 8 -3.11 9.28 0.44
C GLY A 8 -3.62 10.70 0.75
N ASN A 9 -4.46 10.87 1.77
CA ASN A 9 -4.96 12.17 2.22
C ASN A 9 -4.11 12.78 3.37
N GLY A 10 -3.05 12.09 3.81
CA GLY A 10 -2.19 12.53 4.92
C GLY A 10 -2.77 12.24 6.31
N LEU A 11 -3.80 11.41 6.42
CA LEU A 11 -4.39 11.01 7.70
C LEU A 11 -3.68 9.78 8.25
N SER A 12 -3.38 9.78 9.54
CA SER A 12 -2.83 8.60 10.23
C SER A 12 -3.83 7.45 10.22
N LEU A 13 -3.30 6.25 9.96
CA LEU A 13 -4.02 5.00 10.02
C LEU A 13 -3.42 4.11 11.10
N GLU A 14 -4.28 3.27 11.69
CA GLU A 14 -3.82 2.14 12.48
C GLU A 14 -3.01 1.20 11.59
N TYR A 15 -1.87 0.72 12.10
CA TYR A 15 -1.06 -0.26 11.38
C TYR A 15 -1.60 -1.68 11.55
N SER A 16 -2.71 -1.97 10.87
CA SER A 16 -3.34 -3.29 10.83
C SER A 16 -3.81 -3.64 9.43
N VAL A 17 -3.83 -4.94 9.11
CA VAL A 17 -4.31 -5.45 7.81
C VAL A 17 -5.71 -4.92 7.50
N ARG A 18 -6.57 -4.85 8.52
CA ARG A 18 -7.94 -4.36 8.39
C ARG A 18 -7.99 -2.89 8.00
N ALA A 19 -7.30 -2.02 8.73
CA ALA A 19 -7.31 -0.58 8.46
C ALA A 19 -6.72 -0.25 7.08
N ILE A 20 -5.64 -0.94 6.70
CA ILE A 20 -5.01 -0.79 5.38
C ILE A 20 -5.97 -1.26 4.28
N LEU A 21 -6.62 -2.41 4.45
CA LEU A 21 -7.59 -2.94 3.48
C LEU A 21 -8.79 -2.00 3.32
N GLU A 22 -9.32 -1.47 4.41
CA GLU A 22 -10.44 -0.54 4.42
C GLU A 22 -10.10 0.75 3.67
N ASP A 23 -8.92 1.35 3.91
CA ASP A 23 -8.50 2.57 3.20
C ASP A 23 -8.18 2.31 1.71
N LEU A 24 -7.57 1.17 1.39
CA LEU A 24 -7.35 0.79 0.00
C LEU A 24 -8.68 0.61 -0.75
N SER A 25 -9.68 -0.02 -0.13
CA SER A 25 -10.92 -0.38 -0.82
C SER A 25 -11.95 0.74 -0.85
N ASN A 26 -12.04 1.53 0.23
CA ASN A 26 -13.11 2.52 0.43
C ASN A 26 -12.58 3.93 0.74
N GLY A 27 -11.29 4.06 0.99
CA GLY A 27 -10.64 5.32 1.36
C GLY A 27 -9.91 5.96 0.18
N SER A 28 -8.66 6.32 0.42
CA SER A 28 -7.83 7.03 -0.56
C SER A 28 -7.26 6.13 -1.66
N GLY A 29 -7.34 4.81 -1.49
CA GLY A 29 -6.72 3.85 -2.41
C GLY A 29 -5.19 3.83 -2.33
N ARG A 30 -4.58 4.49 -1.34
CA ARG A 30 -3.13 4.58 -1.13
C ARG A 30 -2.77 4.66 0.34
N VAL A 31 -1.80 3.86 0.76
CA VAL A 31 -1.24 3.87 2.11
C VAL A 31 0.29 3.92 2.03
N MET A 32 0.90 4.66 2.94
CA MET A 32 2.34 4.89 3.00
C MET A 32 2.82 4.70 4.44
N LYS A 33 4.01 4.15 4.60
CA LYS A 33 4.79 4.16 5.85
C LYS A 33 6.26 4.43 5.52
N GLU A 34 7.09 4.60 6.55
CA GLU A 34 8.54 4.68 6.33
C GLU A 34 9.03 3.47 5.51
N GLY A 35 9.69 3.76 4.39
CA GLY A 35 10.26 2.75 3.51
C GLY A 35 9.27 1.90 2.72
N ALA A 36 7.95 2.18 2.72
CA ALA A 36 7.01 1.43 1.88
C ALA A 36 5.77 2.22 1.47
N SER A 37 5.22 1.90 0.30
CA SER A 37 3.91 2.37 -0.16
C SER A 37 3.11 1.22 -0.76
N ILE A 38 1.78 1.26 -0.60
CA ILE A 38 0.83 0.37 -1.26
C ILE A 38 -0.30 1.19 -1.85
N TYR A 39 -0.63 0.98 -3.12
CA TYR A 39 -1.68 1.73 -3.79
C TYR A 39 -2.31 0.99 -4.94
N LEU A 40 -3.50 1.44 -5.32
CA LEU A 40 -4.25 0.93 -6.46
C LEU A 40 -3.87 1.69 -7.74
N GLU A 41 -3.43 0.97 -8.75
CA GLU A 41 -3.12 1.49 -10.09
C GLU A 41 -4.17 0.99 -11.08
N LYS A 42 -4.86 1.91 -11.76
CA LYS A 42 -5.76 1.56 -12.86
C LYS A 42 -4.94 1.33 -14.12
N ALA A 43 -5.02 0.15 -14.70
CA ALA A 43 -4.43 -0.21 -15.99
C ALA A 43 -5.50 -0.32 -17.08
N GLY A 44 -6.34 0.71 -17.22
CA GLY A 44 -7.41 0.76 -18.22
C GLY A 44 -8.81 0.89 -17.61
N ILE A 45 -9.82 0.45 -18.36
CA ILE A 45 -11.25 0.61 -17.99
C ILE A 45 -11.67 -0.42 -16.93
N SER A 46 -11.19 -1.67 -17.07
CA SER A 46 -11.54 -2.79 -16.18
C SER A 46 -10.40 -3.25 -15.28
N ASP A 47 -9.16 -2.98 -15.67
CA ASP A 47 -8.02 -3.63 -15.04
C ASP A 47 -7.43 -2.73 -13.96
N GLN A 48 -7.27 -3.32 -12.79
CA GLN A 48 -6.71 -2.65 -11.63
C GLN A 48 -5.66 -3.56 -11.00
N TRP A 49 -4.52 -2.96 -10.68
CA TRP A 49 -3.40 -3.61 -10.01
C TRP A 49 -3.21 -3.00 -8.64
N ILE A 50 -2.65 -3.79 -7.74
CA ILE A 50 -2.13 -3.30 -6.48
C ILE A 50 -0.62 -3.21 -6.63
N ILE A 51 -0.09 -2.03 -6.44
CA ILE A 51 1.34 -1.77 -6.50
C ILE A 51 1.85 -1.65 -5.07
N VAL A 52 2.93 -2.38 -4.77
CA VAL A 52 3.67 -2.21 -3.52
C VAL A 52 5.09 -1.81 -3.85
N GLU A 53 5.53 -0.67 -3.31
CA GLU A 53 6.90 -0.21 -3.39
C GLU A 53 7.55 -0.34 -2.01
N ARG A 54 8.77 -0.89 -1.96
CA ARG A 54 9.57 -1.00 -0.74
C ARG A 54 10.98 -0.52 -0.94
N TYR A 55 11.47 0.27 0.01
CA TYR A 55 12.82 0.79 0.05
C TYR A 55 13.58 0.06 1.16
N SER A 56 14.70 -0.60 0.81
CA SER A 56 15.60 -1.19 1.80
C SER A 56 16.44 -0.13 2.53
N ASP A 57 16.71 0.99 1.86
CA ASP A 57 17.34 2.19 2.40
C ASP A 57 17.03 3.40 1.50
N VAL A 58 17.41 4.60 1.94
CA VAL A 58 17.13 5.89 1.25
C VAL A 58 17.81 6.00 -0.12
N ASN A 59 18.89 5.25 -0.37
CA ASN A 59 19.66 5.27 -1.62
C ASN A 59 19.36 4.08 -2.53
N SER A 60 18.60 3.10 -2.04
CA SER A 60 18.24 1.89 -2.76
C SER A 60 17.12 2.16 -3.77
N ARG A 61 17.17 1.45 -4.90
CA ARG A 61 16.03 1.41 -5.82
C ARG A 61 14.86 0.72 -5.14
N PRO A 62 13.63 1.25 -5.24
CA PRO A 62 12.47 0.58 -4.67
C PRO A 62 12.28 -0.78 -5.34
N THR A 63 12.01 -1.79 -4.50
CA THR A 63 11.43 -3.04 -4.98
C THR A 63 9.97 -2.78 -5.26
N LEU A 64 9.59 -2.87 -6.52
CA LEU A 64 8.20 -2.75 -6.96
C LEU A 64 7.65 -4.15 -7.24
N LYS A 65 6.54 -4.50 -6.58
CA LYS A 65 5.79 -5.72 -6.86
C LYS A 65 4.35 -5.36 -7.23
N LYS A 66 3.87 -5.94 -8.34
CA LYS A 66 2.48 -5.82 -8.78
C LYS A 66 1.71 -7.05 -8.36
N PHE A 67 0.51 -6.84 -7.84
CA PHE A 67 -0.43 -7.88 -7.47
C PHE A 67 -1.76 -7.63 -8.17
N LYS A 68 -2.50 -8.68 -8.47
CA LYS A 68 -3.89 -8.52 -8.88
C LYS A 68 -4.72 -8.08 -7.69
N THR A 69 -5.88 -7.47 -7.93
CA THR A 69 -6.82 -7.06 -6.87
C THR A 69 -7.33 -8.24 -6.03
N GLU A 70 -7.43 -9.43 -6.62
CA GLU A 70 -7.78 -10.67 -5.91
C GLU A 70 -6.74 -11.05 -4.83
N ASP A 71 -5.49 -10.64 -4.99
CA ASP A 71 -4.37 -10.95 -4.10
C ASP A 71 -4.11 -9.84 -3.05
N ILE A 72 -5.11 -9.00 -2.75
CA ILE A 72 -4.95 -7.82 -1.88
C ILE A 72 -4.36 -8.14 -0.50
N LYS A 73 -4.68 -9.30 0.07
CA LYS A 73 -4.11 -9.72 1.35
C LYS A 73 -2.61 -9.98 1.23
N GLU A 74 -2.16 -10.66 0.17
CA GLU A 74 -0.72 -10.91 -0.07
C GLU A 74 0.02 -9.59 -0.29
N ALA A 75 -0.57 -8.66 -1.05
CA ALA A 75 -0.02 -7.33 -1.24
C ALA A 75 0.16 -6.57 0.09
N ILE A 76 -0.86 -6.61 0.96
CA ILE A 76 -0.79 -6.00 2.29
C ILE A 76 0.28 -6.67 3.14
N PHE A 77 0.38 -8.00 3.17
CA PHE A 77 1.44 -8.68 3.91
C PHE A 77 2.83 -8.30 3.40
N PHE A 78 3.02 -8.23 2.08
CA PHE A 78 4.29 -7.80 1.49
C PHE A 78 4.64 -6.34 1.84
N PHE A 79 3.65 -5.45 1.84
CA PHE A 79 3.78 -4.06 2.27
C PHE A 79 4.15 -3.95 3.76
N MET A 80 3.54 -4.78 4.60
CA MET A 80 3.82 -4.77 6.03
C MET A 80 5.24 -5.25 6.32
N GLY A 81 5.71 -6.22 5.54
CA GLY A 81 7.10 -6.69 5.55
C GLY A 81 7.37 -7.77 6.57
#